data_AF-A0A377HRA7-F1
#
_entry.id   AF-A0A377HRA7-F1
#
_cell.length_a   1.000
_cell.length_b   1.000
_cell.length_c   1.000
_cell.angle_alpha   90.00
_cell.angle_beta   90.00
_cell.angle_gamma   90.00
#
_symmetry.space_group_name_H-M   'P 1'
#
loop_
_entity.id
_entity.type
_entity.pdbx_description
1 polymer ?
#
loop_
_entity_poly.entity_id
_entity_poly.type
_entity_poly.pdbx_seq_one_letter_code
_entity_poly.pdbx_strand_id
1 'polypeptide(L)'
;MSPEEKSLLEEKIALSGLNKQDYMIQMSINHRVEVFGNIRVFDELKIKLNMLEEYFKNVNLDCDIEENKLELLAYILEMFETVNRNKNDSTYGNR
;
A
#
# COMPACT_ATOMS: atom_id res chain seq x y z
N MET A 1 15.21 -3.71 -20.20
CA MET A 1 14.70 -3.29 -18.88
C MET A 1 15.74 -3.71 -17.87
N SER A 2 16.29 -2.75 -17.12
CA SER A 2 17.27 -3.02 -16.08
C SER A 2 16.63 -3.79 -14.91
N PRO A 3 17.43 -4.45 -14.07
CA PRO A 3 16.94 -5.09 -12.84
C PRO A 3 16.18 -4.11 -11.92
N GLU A 4 16.67 -2.88 -11.80
CA GLU A 4 16.07 -1.82 -10.97
C GLU A 4 14.74 -1.35 -11.56
N GLU A 5 14.68 -1.12 -12.88
CA GLU A 5 13.45 -0.77 -13.59
C GLU A 5 12.39 -1.87 -13.44
N LYS A 6 12.81 -3.15 -13.46
CA LYS A 6 11.93 -4.29 -13.23
C LYS A 6 11.36 -4.27 -11.81
N SER A 7 12.21 -4.05 -10.81
CA SER A 7 11.79 -4.02 -9.41
C SER A 7 10.75 -2.93 -9.16
N LEU A 8 11.02 -1.72 -9.67
CA LEU A 8 10.11 -0.58 -9.55
C LEU A 8 8.76 -0.84 -10.24
N LEU A 9 8.78 -1.50 -11.38
CA LEU A 9 7.57 -1.86 -12.12
C LEU A 9 6.72 -2.88 -11.36
N GLU A 10 7.33 -3.92 -10.79
CA GLU A 10 6.61 -4.93 -10.00
C GLU A 10 5.98 -4.31 -8.74
N GLU A 11 6.66 -3.37 -8.07
CA GLU A 11 6.07 -2.62 -6.95
C GLU A 11 4.84 -1.80 -7.36
N LYS A 12 4.91 -1.11 -8.51
CA LYS A 12 3.79 -0.33 -9.03
C LYS A 12 2.60 -1.22 -9.40
N ILE A 13 2.85 -2.41 -9.95
CA ILE A 13 1.81 -3.40 -10.25
C ILE A 13 1.15 -3.85 -8.95
N ALA A 14 1.94 -4.21 -7.94
CA ALA A 14 1.42 -4.66 -6.65
C ALA A 14 0.53 -3.58 -5.99
N LEU A 15 1.01 -2.33 -5.96
CA LEU A 15 0.26 -1.19 -5.39
C LEU A 15 -1.03 -0.87 -6.15
N SER A 16 -1.08 -1.17 -7.44
CA SER A 16 -2.31 -1.00 -8.24
C SER A 16 -3.39 -2.03 -7.90
N GLY A 17 -3.02 -3.15 -7.27
CA GLY A 17 -3.90 -4.30 -7.01
C GLY A 17 -4.39 -5.02 -8.28
N LEU A 18 -3.88 -4.63 -9.46
CA LEU A 18 -4.16 -5.27 -10.74
C LEU A 18 -3.23 -6.46 -10.97
N ASN A 19 -3.66 -7.38 -11.82
CA ASN A 19 -2.70 -8.34 -12.37
C ASN A 19 -1.79 -7.63 -13.39
N LYS A 20 -0.64 -8.25 -13.69
CA LYS A 20 0.36 -7.68 -14.60
C LYS A 20 -0.19 -7.37 -15.99
N GLN A 21 -1.11 -8.18 -16.52
CA GLN A 21 -1.66 -7.96 -17.86
C GLN A 21 -2.55 -6.72 -17.88
N ASP A 22 -3.47 -6.59 -16.92
CA ASP A 22 -4.38 -5.45 -16.79
C ASP A 22 -3.62 -4.14 -16.57
N TYR A 23 -2.56 -4.18 -15.74
CA TYR A 23 -1.67 -3.04 -15.54
C TYR A 23 -1.02 -2.60 -16.87
N MET A 24 -0.47 -3.55 -17.62
CA MET A 24 0.18 -3.26 -18.91
C MET A 24 -0.82 -2.72 -19.93
N ILE A 25 -2.01 -3.29 -20.00
CA ILE A 25 -3.08 -2.84 -20.90
C ILE A 25 -3.45 -1.38 -20.61
N GLN A 26 -3.71 -1.03 -19.35
CA GLN A 26 -4.04 0.35 -18.98
C GLN A 26 -2.89 1.32 -19.28
N MET A 27 -1.65 0.93 -18.94
CA MET A 27 -0.48 1.76 -19.20
C MET A 27 -0.22 1.95 -20.69
N SER A 28 -0.50 0.95 -21.53
CA SER A 28 -0.37 1.03 -22.98
C SER A 28 -1.47 1.84 -23.65
N ILE A 29 -2.70 1.82 -23.12
CA ILE A 29 -3.86 2.50 -23.73
C ILE A 29 -3.94 3.95 -23.27
N ASN A 30 -3.79 4.21 -21.97
CA ASN A 30 -4.09 5.51 -21.36
C ASN A 30 -2.85 6.21 -20.78
N HIS A 31 -1.67 5.59 -20.84
CA HIS A 31 -0.45 6.06 -20.17
C HIS A 31 -0.62 6.35 -18.66
N ARG A 32 -1.66 5.77 -18.05
CA ARG A 32 -2.03 5.91 -16.65
C ARG A 32 -2.69 4.62 -16.17
N VAL A 33 -2.58 4.36 -14.87
CA VAL A 33 -3.24 3.23 -14.21
C VAL A 33 -4.24 3.77 -13.22
N GLU A 34 -5.50 3.38 -13.37
CA GLU A 34 -6.57 3.76 -12.45
C GLU A 34 -6.70 2.68 -11.37
N VAL A 35 -6.52 3.10 -10.12
CA VAL A 35 -6.56 2.20 -8.96
C VAL A 35 -7.93 2.32 -8.30
N PHE A 36 -8.65 1.20 -8.27
CA PHE A 36 -9.91 1.06 -7.54
C PHE A 36 -9.64 0.32 -6.24
N GLY A 37 -10.17 0.84 -5.12
CA GLY A 37 -9.99 0.24 -3.79
C GLY A 37 -10.49 -1.20 -3.75
N ASN A 38 -9.57 -2.16 -3.84
CA ASN A 38 -9.85 -3.58 -3.79
C ASN A 38 -8.94 -4.26 -2.73
N ILE A 39 -9.24 -5.51 -2.37
CA ILE A 39 -8.51 -6.20 -1.28
C ILE A 39 -6.99 -6.18 -1.46
N ARG A 40 -6.51 -6.37 -2.69
CA ARG A 40 -5.07 -6.43 -3.00
C ARG A 40 -4.39 -5.08 -2.81
N VAL A 41 -5.08 -3.99 -3.16
CA VAL A 41 -4.56 -2.63 -2.93
C VAL A 41 -4.36 -2.39 -1.43
N PHE A 42 -5.35 -2.78 -0.61
CA PHE A 42 -5.24 -2.62 0.85
C PHE A 42 -4.17 -3.50 1.47
N ASP A 43 -4.04 -4.76 1.03
CA ASP A 43 -3.02 -5.68 1.53
C ASP A 43 -1.60 -5.17 1.19
N GLU A 44 -1.37 -4.74 -0.05
CA GLU A 44 -0.08 -4.22 -0.47
C GLU A 44 0.25 -2.89 0.23
N LEU A 45 -0.74 -2.01 0.40
CA LEU A 45 -0.58 -0.78 1.19
C LEU A 45 -0.17 -1.10 2.63
N LYS A 46 -0.80 -2.11 3.26
CA LYS A 46 -0.43 -2.53 4.62
C LYS A 46 1.02 -3.04 4.68
N ILE A 47 1.46 -3.82 3.71
CA ILE A 47 2.84 -4.31 3.63
C ILE A 47 3.82 -3.13 3.56
N LYS A 48 3.59 -2.16 2.64
CA LYS A 48 4.47 -1.00 2.48
C LYS A 48 4.48 -0.10 3.72
N LEU A 49 3.35 0.04 4.37
CA LEU A 49 3.21 0.77 5.63
C LEU A 49 3.99 0.12 6.78
N ASN A 50 3.94 -1.21 6.91
CA ASN A 50 4.73 -1.95 7.89
C ASN A 50 6.23 -1.83 7.61
N MET A 51 6.65 -1.91 6.33
CA MET A 51 8.04 -1.70 5.95
C MET A 51 8.54 -0.30 6.35
N LEU A 52 7.68 0.71 6.21
CA LEU A 52 7.99 2.08 6.60
C LEU A 52 8.08 2.23 8.13
N GLU A 53 7.17 1.60 8.88
CA GLU A 53 7.22 1.54 10.33
C GLU A 53 8.51 0.87 10.83
N GLU A 54 8.89 -0.27 10.24
CA GLU A 54 10.12 -0.99 10.56
C GLU A 54 11.36 -0.15 10.23
N TYR A 55 11.36 0.54 9.09
CA TYR A 55 12.44 1.47 8.73
C TYR A 55 12.57 2.58 9.77
N PHE A 56 11.47 3.20 10.20
CA PHE A 56 11.50 4.25 11.22
C PHE A 56 11.93 3.75 12.61
N LYS A 57 11.58 2.51 12.98
CA LYS A 57 12.03 1.90 14.25
C LYS A 57 13.52 1.58 14.27
N ASN A 58 14.08 1.18 13.12
CA ASN A 58 15.46 0.69 13.04
C ASN A 58 16.46 1.77 12.62
N VAL A 59 16.01 2.81 11.92
CA VAL A 59 16.86 3.95 11.68
C VAL A 59 16.93 4.77 12.95
N ASN A 60 18.14 4.89 13.50
CA ASN A 60 18.50 5.87 14.51
C ASN A 60 18.44 7.26 13.84
N LEU A 61 17.23 7.69 13.46
CA LEU A 61 16.98 8.98 12.86
C LEU A 61 17.26 9.98 13.97
N ASP A 62 18.45 10.57 13.94
CA ASP A 62 18.76 11.85 14.59
C ASP A 62 18.02 12.98 13.86
N CYS A 63 16.75 12.71 13.56
CA CYS A 63 15.88 13.54 12.77
C CYS A 63 14.81 13.97 13.74
N ASP A 64 14.69 15.27 13.92
CA ASP A 64 13.52 15.92 14.51
C ASP A 64 12.31 15.62 13.62
N ILE A 65 11.86 14.37 13.63
CA ILE A 65 10.52 14.04 13.18
C ILE A 65 9.63 14.55 14.31
N GLU A 66 9.20 15.77 14.10
CA GLU A 66 8.17 16.48 14.84
C GLU A 66 7.07 15.46 15.28
N GLU A 67 6.87 15.32 16.60
CA GLU A 67 6.09 14.24 17.24
C GLU A 67 4.67 14.09 16.65
N ASN A 68 4.09 15.23 16.27
CA ASN A 68 2.82 15.36 15.54
C ASN A 68 2.77 14.59 14.20
N LYS A 69 3.89 14.46 13.46
CA LYS A 69 3.95 13.73 12.19
C LYS A 69 4.01 12.22 12.41
N LEU A 70 4.70 11.77 13.47
CA LEU A 70 4.71 10.36 13.89
C LEU A 70 3.30 9.95 14.37
N GLU A 71 2.66 10.80 15.16
CA GLU A 71 1.28 10.57 15.62
C GLU A 71 0.29 10.52 14.46
N LEU A 72 0.42 11.43 13.48
CA LEU A 72 -0.40 11.40 12.26
C LEU A 72 -0.18 10.11 11.45
N LEU A 73 1.07 9.65 11.31
CA LEU A 73 1.37 8.38 10.65
C LEU A 73 0.74 7.20 11.40
N ALA A 74 0.87 7.16 12.72
CA ALA A 74 0.23 6.15 13.56
C ALA A 74 -1.30 6.16 13.41
N TYR A 75 -1.91 7.34 13.35
CA TYR A 75 -3.36 7.49 13.16
C TYR A 75 -3.81 6.98 11.78
N ILE A 76 -3.04 7.28 10.73
CA ILE A 76 -3.28 6.75 9.38
C ILE A 76 -3.20 5.21 9.40
N LEU A 77 -2.16 4.64 10.03
CA LEU A 77 -2.00 3.19 10.17
C LEU A 77 -3.21 2.56 10.89
N GLU A 78 -3.65 3.14 12.00
CA GLU A 78 -4.79 2.64 12.79
C GLU A 78 -6.11 2.69 12.01
N MET A 79 -6.34 3.76 11.24
CA MET A 79 -7.50 3.85 10.34
C MET A 79 -7.46 2.75 9.27
N PHE A 80 -6.29 2.51 8.66
CA PHE A 80 -6.10 1.41 7.72
C PHE A 80 -6.38 0.04 8.34
N GLU A 81 -5.90 -0.20 9.57
CA GLU A 81 -6.18 -1.46 10.28
C GLU A 81 -7.66 -1.65 10.60
N THR A 82 -8.35 -0.58 10.99
CA THR A 82 -9.78 -0.62 11.35
C THR A 82 -10.65 -0.91 10.14
N VAL A 83 -10.34 -0.29 8.99
CA VAL A 83 -10.99 -0.63 7.71
C VAL A 83 -10.76 -2.10 7.35
N ASN A 84 -9.55 -2.63 7.62
CA ASN A 84 -9.25 -4.04 7.34
C ASN A 84 -9.96 -5.02 8.29
N ARG A 85 -10.11 -4.68 9.59
CA ARG A 85 -10.82 -5.51 10.58
C ARG A 85 -12.31 -5.64 10.26
N ASN A 86 -12.99 -4.53 9.95
CA ASN A 86 -14.42 -4.53 9.63
C ASN A 86 -14.77 -5.39 8.40
N LYS A 87 -13.79 -5.64 7.52
CA LYS A 87 -13.91 -6.53 6.37
C LYS A 87 -13.94 -8.01 6.74
N ASN A 88 -13.19 -8.43 7.76
CA ASN A 88 -13.19 -9.81 8.25
C ASN A 88 -14.50 -10.15 8.95
N ASP A 89 -15.12 -9.17 9.63
CA ASP A 89 -16.41 -9.33 10.31
C ASP A 89 -17.60 -9.36 9.34
N SER A 90 -17.47 -8.77 8.14
CA SER A 90 -18.51 -8.74 7.11
C SER A 90 -18.68 -10.07 6.34
N THR A 91 -17.93 -11.13 6.69
CA THR A 91 -18.07 -12.47 6.08
C THR A 91 -19.14 -13.35 6.72
N TYR A 92 -19.88 -12.86 7.73
CA TYR A 92 -21.06 -13.52 8.30
C TYR A 92 -22.31 -12.64 8.20
N GLY A 93 -22.72 -12.28 6.99
CA GLY A 93 -23.86 -11.38 6.82
C GLY A 93 -24.43 -11.30 5.42
N ASN A 94 -24.56 -12.42 4.71
CA ASN A 94 -25.62 -12.58 3.71
C ASN A 94 -25.89 -14.07 3.46
N ARG A 95 -26.97 -14.54 4.07
CA ARG A 95 -27.76 -15.69 3.61
C ARG A 95 -28.58 -15.26 2.39
#